data_AF-A0A2N2R3D7-F1
#
_entry.id   AF-A0A2N2R3D7-F1
#
_cell.length_a   1.000
_cell.length_b   1.000
_cell.length_c   1.000
_cell.angle_alpha   90.00
_cell.angle_beta   90.00
_cell.angle_gamma   90.00
#
_symmetry.space_group_name_H-M   'P 1'
#
loop_
_entity.id
_entity.type
_entity.pdbx_description
1 polymer ?
#
loop_
_entity_poly.entity_id
_entity_poly.type
_entity_poly.pdbx_seq_one_letter_code
_entity_poly.pdbx_strand_id
1 'polypeptide(L)'
;IWCRYLCPASGVFAVLAKIAPLHYKVDRDAWDKHQGDFEPVNCAPLLDVRRMTSASECHSCGRCAGQRDAVTYSARSPFSEILDFNNPARTPDALTLVYGVLGVATAAFQWTLSPWLLSAKLAAAEWLVDHDHFALLDNDVPWWLLTHYPEASDLFTWLDGALILAYLLGGGFLLGSLLLIGPALAARALKTEHLSWQRFTLALTPLAAASVILGLSMLTVTHLKAEHLWLGWLPWFRIGLLTAGCLGSLWLAFQLVLRSTGKNAQKWNAGIAMLWPVGLMATVWTLVFFVW
;
A
#
# COMPACT_ATOMS: atom_id res chain seq x y z
N ILE A 1 -15.69 -5.56 -15.64
CA ILE A 1 -16.43 -4.88 -14.54
C ILE A 1 -15.79 -5.22 -13.19
N TRP A 2 -15.69 -6.50 -12.82
CA TRP A 2 -15.11 -6.92 -11.52
C TRP A 2 -13.72 -6.34 -11.23
N CYS A 3 -12.73 -6.56 -12.10
CA CYS A 3 -11.35 -6.11 -11.87
C CYS A 3 -11.20 -4.58 -11.73
N ARG A 4 -12.09 -3.79 -12.34
CA ARG A 4 -12.04 -2.33 -12.30
C ARG A 4 -12.81 -1.73 -11.12
N TYR A 5 -14.03 -2.21 -10.89
CA TYR A 5 -14.95 -1.56 -9.95
C TYR A 5 -15.14 -2.31 -8.63
N LEU A 6 -14.91 -3.63 -8.61
CA LEU A 6 -15.24 -4.48 -7.46
C LEU A 6 -14.00 -5.12 -6.82
N CYS A 7 -12.86 -5.11 -7.50
CA CYS A 7 -11.61 -5.61 -6.96
C CYS A 7 -11.08 -4.65 -5.88
N PRO A 8 -11.04 -5.03 -4.59
CA PRO A 8 -10.53 -4.15 -3.53
C PRO A 8 -9.04 -3.84 -3.70
N ALA A 9 -8.30 -4.66 -4.44
CA ALA A 9 -6.89 -4.44 -4.75
C ALA A 9 -6.66 -3.46 -5.91
N SER A 10 -7.70 -3.05 -6.66
CA SER A 10 -7.53 -2.15 -7.82
C SER A 10 -6.88 -0.82 -7.41
N GLY A 11 -7.31 -0.24 -6.29
CA GLY A 11 -6.72 0.99 -5.75
C GLY A 11 -5.26 0.82 -5.32
N VAL A 12 -4.89 -0.35 -4.79
CA VAL A 12 -3.49 -0.66 -4.43
C VAL A 12 -2.62 -0.67 -5.68
N PHE A 13 -3.05 -1.38 -6.72
CA PHE A 13 -2.35 -1.39 -8.01
C PHE A 13 -2.30 0.01 -8.62
N ALA A 14 -3.38 0.79 -8.53
CA ALA A 14 -3.44 2.14 -9.05
C ALA A 14 -2.39 3.08 -8.44
N VAL A 15 -2.15 2.95 -7.13
CA VAL A 15 -1.12 3.73 -6.42
C VAL A 15 0.28 3.25 -6.79
N LEU A 16 0.55 1.94 -6.71
CA LEU A 16 1.86 1.37 -7.03
C LEU A 16 2.24 1.57 -8.50
N ALA A 17 1.26 1.55 -9.39
CA ALA A 17 1.44 1.83 -10.80
C ALA A 17 1.93 3.26 -11.06
N LYS A 18 1.94 4.20 -10.10
CA LYS A 18 2.54 5.54 -10.27
C LYS A 18 4.07 5.54 -10.13
N ILE A 19 4.66 4.49 -9.56
CA ILE A 19 6.11 4.37 -9.35
C ILE A 19 6.77 3.34 -10.29
N ALA A 20 5.99 2.62 -11.08
CA ALA A 20 6.50 1.63 -12.03
C ALA A 20 7.51 2.25 -13.01
N PRO A 21 8.64 1.59 -13.32
CA PRO A 21 9.61 2.08 -14.31
C PRO A 21 9.16 1.87 -15.76
N LEU A 22 8.14 1.03 -15.97
CA LEU A 22 7.60 0.66 -17.27
C LEU A 22 6.10 0.90 -17.29
N HIS A 23 5.57 1.31 -18.44
CA HIS A 23 4.13 1.50 -18.64
C HIS A 23 3.78 1.42 -20.12
N TYR A 24 2.50 1.20 -20.42
CA TYR A 24 1.98 1.46 -21.76
C TYR A 24 1.74 2.96 -21.91
N LYS A 25 2.52 3.59 -22.79
CA LYS A 25 2.39 4.99 -23.17
C LYS A 25 1.46 5.09 -24.37
N VAL A 26 0.61 6.11 -24.39
CA VAL A 26 -0.24 6.44 -25.53
C VAL A 26 0.27 7.73 -26.15
N ASP A 27 0.69 7.66 -27.41
CA ASP A 27 0.99 8.82 -28.23
C ASP A 27 -0.33 9.35 -28.82
N ARG A 28 -0.76 10.51 -28.32
CA ARG A 28 -2.04 11.10 -28.72
C ARG A 28 -2.03 11.58 -30.16
N ASP A 29 -0.89 12.09 -30.62
CA ASP A 29 -0.76 12.61 -31.98
C ASP A 29 -0.76 11.45 -32.98
N ALA A 30 -0.04 10.37 -32.68
CA ALA A 30 -0.08 9.15 -33.50
C ALA A 30 -1.50 8.56 -33.53
N TRP A 31 -2.19 8.52 -32.39
CA TRP A 31 -3.55 8.01 -32.30
C TRP A 31 -4.52 8.80 -33.19
N ASP A 32 -4.43 10.14 -33.14
CA ASP A 32 -5.34 11.05 -33.85
C ASP A 32 -5.00 11.17 -35.35
N LYS A 33 -3.75 10.94 -35.75
CA LYS A 33 -3.30 10.90 -37.16
C LYS A 33 -3.52 9.56 -37.86
N HIS A 34 -3.86 8.50 -37.12
CA HIS A 34 -4.02 7.16 -37.68
C HIS A 34 -5.08 7.15 -38.78
N GLN A 35 -4.68 6.68 -39.97
CA GLN A 35 -5.56 6.46 -41.12
C GLN A 35 -5.64 4.95 -41.37
N GLY A 36 -6.84 4.40 -41.24
CA GLY A 36 -7.08 2.97 -41.35
C GLY A 36 -8.54 2.63 -41.02
N ASP A 37 -8.88 1.35 -41.22
CA ASP A 37 -10.20 0.86 -40.86
C ASP A 37 -10.43 0.92 -39.35
N PHE A 38 -11.70 1.00 -38.95
CA PHE A 38 -12.06 1.00 -37.55
C PHE A 38 -11.68 -0.35 -36.90
N GLU A 39 -10.71 -0.31 -36.00
CA GLU A 39 -10.40 -1.42 -35.11
C GLU A 39 -10.82 -1.07 -33.66
N PRO A 40 -11.64 -1.90 -33.00
CA PRO A 40 -12.02 -1.70 -31.62
C PRO A 40 -10.84 -1.90 -30.68
N VAL A 41 -10.70 -1.02 -29.70
CA VAL A 41 -9.59 -1.08 -28.73
C VAL A 41 -9.74 -2.29 -27.82
N ASN A 42 -8.74 -3.17 -27.83
CA ASN A 42 -8.71 -4.37 -26.99
C ASN A 42 -8.14 -4.07 -25.58
N CYS A 43 -8.93 -3.39 -24.73
CA CYS A 43 -8.53 -3.06 -23.35
C CYS A 43 -9.38 -3.83 -22.34
N ALA A 44 -8.78 -4.74 -21.55
CA ALA A 44 -9.50 -5.53 -20.55
C ALA A 44 -10.28 -4.70 -19.50
N PRO A 45 -9.71 -3.63 -18.90
CA PRO A 45 -10.46 -2.73 -18.02
C PRO A 45 -11.35 -1.71 -18.76
N LEU A 46 -11.44 -1.76 -20.10
CA LEU A 46 -12.23 -0.83 -20.93
C LEU A 46 -11.88 0.64 -20.64
N LEU A 47 -10.58 0.95 -20.60
CA LEU A 47 -10.11 2.31 -20.43
C LEU A 47 -10.34 3.11 -21.70
N ASP A 48 -10.53 4.42 -21.54
CA ASP A 48 -10.35 5.36 -22.64
C ASP A 48 -8.85 5.47 -22.95
N VAL A 49 -8.33 4.48 -23.68
CA VAL A 49 -6.90 4.39 -24.03
C VAL A 49 -6.45 5.66 -24.74
N ARG A 50 -7.30 6.24 -25.59
CA ARG A 50 -7.01 7.49 -26.31
C ARG A 50 -6.60 8.62 -25.37
N ARG A 51 -7.25 8.75 -24.20
CA ARG A 51 -7.03 9.84 -23.21
C ARG A 51 -6.21 9.40 -22.00
N MET A 52 -5.54 8.26 -22.07
CA MET A 52 -4.79 7.72 -20.93
C MET A 52 -3.55 8.58 -20.62
N THR A 53 -3.52 9.19 -19.44
CA THR A 53 -2.40 10.03 -18.95
C THR A 53 -1.68 9.43 -17.73
N SER A 54 -2.18 8.31 -17.20
CA SER A 54 -1.65 7.64 -16.00
C SER A 54 -1.76 6.13 -16.17
N ALA A 55 -0.80 5.40 -15.60
CA ALA A 55 -0.82 3.94 -15.56
C ALA A 55 -1.73 3.39 -14.45
N SER A 56 -2.30 4.23 -13.58
CA SER A 56 -3.07 3.80 -12.40
C SER A 56 -4.22 2.84 -12.72
N GLU A 57 -4.99 3.10 -13.78
CA GLU A 57 -6.12 2.24 -14.14
C GLU A 57 -5.71 1.08 -15.09
N CYS A 58 -4.44 1.06 -15.52
CA CYS A 58 -3.93 0.10 -16.49
C CYS A 58 -3.43 -1.16 -15.78
N HIS A 59 -3.96 -2.33 -16.16
CA HIS A 59 -3.48 -3.63 -15.68
C HIS A 59 -2.18 -4.10 -16.35
N SER A 60 -1.58 -3.29 -17.23
CA SER A 60 -0.35 -3.62 -17.95
C SER A 60 -0.38 -4.98 -18.69
N CYS A 61 -1.57 -5.42 -19.13
CA CYS A 61 -1.77 -6.74 -19.75
C CYS A 61 -1.34 -6.83 -21.23
N GLY A 62 -0.99 -5.71 -21.88
CA GLY A 62 -0.51 -5.68 -23.27
C GLY A 62 -1.53 -5.92 -24.36
N ARG A 63 -2.81 -6.19 -24.04
CA ARG A 63 -3.85 -6.46 -25.06
C ARG A 63 -4.08 -5.33 -26.07
N CYS A 64 -3.76 -4.08 -25.70
CA CYS A 64 -3.87 -2.91 -26.58
C CYS A 64 -2.51 -2.46 -27.14
N ALA A 65 -1.44 -3.23 -26.95
CA ALA A 65 -0.12 -2.90 -27.47
C ALA A 65 -0.13 -2.85 -29.00
N GLY A 66 0.53 -1.85 -29.59
CA GLY A 66 0.58 -1.66 -31.03
C GLY A 66 -0.69 -1.05 -31.64
N GLN A 67 -1.75 -0.83 -30.85
CA GLN A 67 -2.98 -0.25 -31.37
C GLN A 67 -2.70 1.11 -32.01
N ARG A 68 -3.02 1.23 -33.31
CA ARG A 68 -2.84 2.43 -34.15
C ARG A 68 -1.39 2.95 -34.20
N ASP A 69 -0.41 2.09 -33.93
CA ASP A 69 1.01 2.46 -33.70
C ASP A 69 1.20 3.53 -32.61
N ALA A 70 0.18 3.74 -31.78
CA ALA A 70 0.11 4.79 -30.78
C ALA A 70 0.32 4.27 -29.35
N VAL A 71 0.09 2.98 -29.11
CA VAL A 71 0.23 2.35 -27.79
C VAL A 71 1.52 1.54 -27.74
N THR A 72 2.50 2.01 -26.97
CA THR A 72 3.82 1.37 -26.88
C THR A 72 4.20 1.07 -25.44
N TYR A 73 4.87 -0.06 -25.21
CA TYR A 73 5.47 -0.35 -23.93
C TYR A 73 6.75 0.48 -23.78
N SER A 74 6.73 1.44 -22.87
CA SER A 74 7.74 2.50 -22.75
C SER A 74 8.32 2.54 -21.35
N ALA A 75 9.63 2.77 -21.28
CA ALA A 75 10.29 3.16 -20.04
C ALA A 75 9.87 4.56 -19.63
N ARG A 76 9.83 4.78 -18.31
CA ARG A 76 9.67 6.11 -17.72
C ARG A 76 10.51 6.20 -16.46
N SER A 77 10.87 7.43 -16.09
CA SER A 77 11.50 7.67 -14.81
C SER A 77 10.55 7.21 -13.68
N PRO A 78 11.03 6.38 -12.73
CA PRO A 78 10.28 6.09 -11.52
C PRO A 78 9.79 7.38 -10.86
N PHE A 79 8.60 7.35 -10.29
CA PHE A 79 7.98 8.47 -9.58
C PHE A 79 7.58 9.69 -10.43
N SER A 80 7.80 9.66 -11.75
CA SER A 80 7.41 10.74 -12.67
C SER A 80 5.95 11.16 -12.52
N GLU A 81 5.03 10.21 -12.35
CA GLU A 81 3.61 10.52 -12.13
C GLU A 81 3.32 11.28 -10.84
N ILE A 82 4.08 11.01 -9.77
CA ILE A 82 3.92 11.68 -8.47
C ILE A 82 4.48 13.11 -8.56
N LEU A 83 5.54 13.30 -9.34
CA LEU A 83 6.22 14.57 -9.51
C LEU A 83 5.55 15.50 -10.54
N ASP A 84 4.73 14.98 -11.44
CA ASP A 84 4.02 15.75 -12.47
C ASP A 84 2.75 16.43 -11.93
N PHE A 85 2.77 17.75 -11.79
CA PHE A 85 1.65 18.58 -11.30
C PHE A 85 0.41 18.57 -12.20
N ASN A 86 0.53 18.11 -13.44
CA ASN A 86 -0.62 17.91 -14.31
C ASN A 86 -1.42 16.65 -13.97
N ASN A 87 -0.81 15.68 -13.27
CA ASN A 87 -1.49 14.50 -12.77
C ASN A 87 -2.12 14.79 -11.39
N PRO A 88 -3.46 14.80 -11.26
CA PRO A 88 -4.11 15.18 -10.02
C PRO A 88 -3.83 14.16 -8.90
N ALA A 89 -3.46 14.66 -7.72
CA ALA A 89 -3.37 13.84 -6.51
C ALA A 89 -4.77 13.60 -5.94
N ARG A 90 -5.41 12.50 -6.36
CA ARG A 90 -6.78 12.17 -5.99
C ARG A 90 -6.88 11.74 -4.52
N THR A 91 -7.92 12.20 -3.82
CA THR A 91 -8.20 11.80 -2.44
C THR A 91 -8.36 10.28 -2.26
N PRO A 92 -9.09 9.56 -3.13
CA PRO A 92 -9.16 8.09 -3.05
C PRO A 92 -7.80 7.40 -3.10
N ASP A 93 -6.88 7.83 -3.97
CA ASP A 93 -5.52 7.27 -4.08
C ASP A 93 -4.75 7.47 -2.76
N ALA A 94 -4.81 8.68 -2.20
CA ALA A 94 -4.12 9.01 -0.95
C ALA A 94 -4.70 8.24 0.26
N LEU A 95 -6.03 8.11 0.35
CA LEU A 95 -6.70 7.34 1.39
C LEU A 95 -6.40 5.84 1.26
N THR A 96 -6.43 5.30 0.03
CA THR A 96 -6.09 3.90 -0.23
C THR A 96 -4.64 3.61 0.18
N LEU A 97 -3.72 4.51 -0.16
CA LEU A 97 -2.31 4.38 0.22
C LEU A 97 -2.13 4.36 1.75
N VAL A 98 -2.71 5.32 2.46
CA VAL A 98 -2.42 5.49 3.90
C VAL A 98 -3.23 4.57 4.80
N TYR A 99 -4.53 4.39 4.53
CA TYR A 99 -5.41 3.54 5.35
C TYR A 99 -5.47 2.12 4.83
N GLY A 100 -5.50 1.92 3.51
CA GLY A 100 -5.56 0.59 2.93
C GLY A 100 -4.19 -0.12 2.98
N VAL A 101 -3.20 0.44 2.28
CA VAL A 101 -1.91 -0.22 2.06
C VAL A 101 -0.99 -0.11 3.28
N LEU A 102 -0.75 1.10 3.79
CA LEU A 102 0.14 1.30 4.94
C LEU A 102 -0.53 1.03 6.29
N GLY A 103 -1.86 1.14 6.36
CA GLY A 103 -2.64 0.90 7.58
C GLY A 103 -3.09 -0.56 7.70
N VAL A 104 -4.23 -0.87 7.09
CA VAL A 104 -4.91 -2.18 7.20
C VAL A 104 -4.02 -3.32 6.72
N ALA A 105 -3.33 -3.20 5.57
CA ALA A 105 -2.50 -4.30 5.09
C ALA A 105 -1.28 -4.54 6.01
N THR A 106 -0.64 -3.49 6.55
CA THR A 106 0.40 -3.66 7.56
C THR A 106 -0.13 -4.32 8.84
N ALA A 107 -1.30 -3.93 9.32
CA ALA A 107 -1.96 -4.61 10.44
C ALA A 107 -2.22 -6.10 10.12
N ALA A 108 -2.65 -6.41 8.90
CA ALA A 108 -2.87 -7.76 8.40
C ALA A 108 -1.60 -8.59 8.24
N PHE A 109 -0.45 -7.96 8.04
CA PHE A 109 0.83 -8.64 7.96
C PHE A 109 1.42 -8.97 9.34
N GLN A 110 1.04 -8.24 10.38
CA GLN A 110 1.69 -8.34 11.69
C GLN A 110 0.83 -9.01 12.78
N TRP A 111 -0.48 -9.16 12.58
CA TRP A 111 -1.40 -9.58 13.66
C TRP A 111 -1.02 -10.94 14.28
N THR A 112 -0.59 -11.91 13.47
CA THR A 112 -0.19 -13.24 13.96
C THR A 112 1.09 -13.22 14.80
N LEU A 113 1.93 -12.19 14.63
CA LEU A 113 3.19 -12.02 15.34
C LEU A 113 3.08 -11.02 16.50
N SER A 114 1.93 -10.34 16.68
CA SER A 114 1.85 -9.20 17.59
C SER A 114 1.74 -9.64 19.05
N PRO A 115 2.74 -9.32 19.92
CA PRO A 115 2.66 -9.65 21.34
C PRO A 115 1.53 -8.88 22.05
N TRP A 116 1.17 -7.70 21.52
CA TRP A 116 0.07 -6.89 22.02
C TRP A 116 -1.27 -7.56 21.81
N LEU A 117 -1.50 -8.14 20.62
CA LEU A 117 -2.73 -8.87 20.34
C LEU A 117 -2.84 -10.14 21.19
N LEU A 118 -1.74 -10.86 21.35
CA LEU A 118 -1.69 -12.03 22.23
C LEU A 118 -2.01 -11.64 23.69
N SER A 119 -1.39 -10.58 24.21
CA SER A 119 -1.63 -10.11 25.58
C SER A 119 -3.07 -9.65 25.78
N ALA A 120 -3.63 -8.93 24.80
CA ALA A 120 -5.03 -8.52 24.82
C ALA A 120 -5.98 -9.72 24.77
N LYS A 121 -5.66 -10.75 23.96
CA LYS A 121 -6.44 -12.00 23.90
C LYS A 121 -6.45 -12.71 25.24
N LEU A 122 -5.29 -12.88 25.87
CA LEU A 122 -5.18 -13.55 27.16
C LEU A 122 -5.95 -12.80 28.25
N ALA A 123 -5.80 -11.48 28.33
CA ALA A 123 -6.53 -10.65 29.29
C ALA A 123 -8.05 -10.67 29.05
N ALA A 124 -8.48 -10.63 27.78
CA ALA A 124 -9.90 -10.72 27.44
C ALA A 124 -10.48 -12.10 27.75
N ALA A 125 -9.72 -13.18 27.50
CA ALA A 125 -10.16 -14.54 27.82
C ALA A 125 -10.28 -14.74 29.34
N GLU A 126 -9.31 -14.27 30.12
CA GLU A 126 -9.37 -14.30 31.60
C GLU A 126 -10.60 -13.55 32.11
N TRP A 127 -10.82 -12.32 31.63
CA TRP A 127 -11.99 -11.53 32.01
C TRP A 127 -13.33 -12.21 31.66
N LEU A 128 -13.41 -12.86 30.48
CA LEU A 128 -14.61 -13.58 30.06
C LEU A 128 -14.88 -14.81 30.93
N VAL A 129 -13.84 -15.54 31.33
CA VAL A 129 -13.96 -16.67 32.25
C VAL A 129 -14.43 -16.20 33.62
N ASP A 130 -13.85 -15.12 34.15
CA ASP A 130 -14.22 -14.56 35.46
C ASP A 130 -15.68 -14.06 35.53
N HIS A 131 -16.29 -13.79 34.37
CA HIS A 131 -17.69 -13.33 34.25
C HIS A 131 -18.62 -14.39 33.63
N ASP A 132 -18.20 -15.66 33.58
CA ASP A 132 -18.97 -16.80 33.06
C ASP A 132 -19.48 -16.62 31.61
N HIS A 133 -18.75 -15.86 30.78
CA HIS A 133 -19.09 -15.58 29.38
C HIS A 133 -18.40 -16.55 28.41
N PHE A 134 -18.76 -17.83 28.48
CA PHE A 134 -18.11 -18.89 27.68
C PHE A 134 -18.47 -18.90 26.18
N ALA A 135 -19.61 -18.31 25.79
CA ALA A 135 -20.05 -18.32 24.39
C ALA A 135 -19.04 -17.67 23.42
N LEU A 136 -18.29 -16.66 23.87
CA LEU A 136 -17.27 -16.00 23.04
C LEU A 136 -15.98 -16.81 22.92
N LEU A 137 -15.78 -17.81 23.78
CA LEU A 137 -14.63 -18.71 23.78
C LEU A 137 -14.91 -20.00 22.98
N ASP A 138 -16.14 -20.18 22.51
CA ASP A 138 -16.52 -21.34 21.71
C ASP A 138 -15.99 -21.24 20.28
N ASN A 139 -15.81 -22.40 19.65
CA ASN A 139 -15.26 -22.57 18.30
C ASN A 139 -16.31 -23.08 17.29
N ASP A 140 -17.59 -22.96 17.63
CA ASP A 140 -18.75 -23.29 16.80
C ASP A 140 -18.96 -22.33 15.60
N VAL A 141 -17.95 -21.52 15.29
CA VAL A 141 -17.99 -20.56 14.20
C VAL A 141 -18.03 -21.28 12.85
N PRO A 142 -18.92 -20.89 11.92
CA PRO A 142 -18.99 -21.52 10.61
C PRO A 142 -17.67 -21.39 9.83
N TRP A 143 -17.25 -22.48 9.19
CA TRP A 143 -15.99 -22.58 8.42
C TRP A 143 -15.86 -21.54 7.28
N TRP A 144 -16.98 -21.03 6.76
CA TRP A 144 -16.99 -19.99 5.72
C TRP A 144 -16.70 -18.59 6.28
N LEU A 145 -16.76 -18.41 7.61
CA LEU A 145 -16.52 -17.16 8.29
C LEU A 145 -15.13 -17.13 8.96
N LEU A 146 -14.81 -18.15 9.76
CA LEU A 146 -13.51 -18.30 10.42
C LEU A 146 -12.92 -19.69 10.15
N THR A 147 -11.60 -19.79 10.27
CA THR A 147 -10.86 -21.04 10.12
C THR A 147 -11.39 -22.11 11.07
N HIS A 148 -11.75 -23.26 10.51
CA HIS A 148 -12.29 -24.40 11.25
C HIS A 148 -11.70 -25.72 10.71
N TYR A 149 -10.44 -26.00 11.03
CA TYR A 149 -9.74 -27.24 10.69
C TYR A 149 -9.34 -28.03 11.95
N PRO A 150 -10.26 -28.82 12.53
CA PRO A 150 -10.01 -29.53 13.79
C PRO A 150 -8.87 -30.54 13.69
N GLU A 151 -8.68 -31.17 12.52
CA GLU A 151 -7.63 -32.17 12.27
C GLU A 151 -6.21 -31.57 12.37
N ALA A 152 -6.09 -30.27 12.08
CA ALA A 152 -4.83 -29.52 12.17
C ALA A 152 -4.72 -28.70 13.47
N SER A 153 -5.72 -28.80 14.37
CA SER A 153 -5.86 -27.94 15.55
C SER A 153 -5.85 -26.44 15.23
N ASP A 154 -6.32 -26.07 14.02
CA ASP A 154 -6.40 -24.68 13.56
C ASP A 154 -7.87 -24.23 13.60
N LEU A 155 -8.30 -23.83 14.80
CA LEU A 155 -9.66 -23.43 15.11
C LEU A 155 -9.66 -22.01 15.68
N PHE A 156 -10.50 -21.12 15.14
CA PHE A 156 -10.73 -19.80 15.72
C PHE A 156 -12.03 -19.75 16.51
N THR A 157 -11.97 -19.05 17.64
CA THR A 157 -13.12 -18.73 18.48
C THR A 157 -13.81 -17.44 18.01
N TRP A 158 -15.00 -17.15 18.52
CA TRP A 158 -15.64 -15.84 18.30
C TRP A 158 -14.78 -14.67 18.81
N LEU A 159 -14.11 -14.85 19.96
CA LEU A 159 -13.15 -13.89 20.51
C LEU A 159 -11.99 -13.64 19.52
N ASP A 160 -11.45 -14.69 18.92
CA ASP A 160 -10.38 -14.56 17.92
C ASP A 160 -10.84 -13.72 16.72
N GLY A 161 -12.00 -14.04 16.15
CA GLY A 161 -12.56 -13.28 15.04
C GLY A 161 -12.76 -11.80 15.39
N ALA A 162 -13.33 -11.51 16.56
CA ALA A 162 -13.55 -10.16 17.03
C ALA A 162 -12.23 -9.38 17.25
N LEU A 163 -11.23 -10.01 17.88
CA LEU A 163 -9.93 -9.41 18.13
C LEU A 163 -9.15 -9.17 16.84
N ILE A 164 -9.18 -10.11 15.89
CA ILE A 164 -8.58 -9.93 14.57
C ILE A 164 -9.23 -8.73 13.87
N LEU A 165 -10.56 -8.68 13.79
CA LEU A 165 -11.26 -7.56 13.16
C LEU A 165 -10.93 -6.21 13.82
N ALA A 166 -10.95 -6.16 15.16
CA ALA A 166 -10.60 -4.97 15.92
C ALA A 166 -9.15 -4.54 15.68
N TYR A 167 -8.22 -5.49 15.59
CA TYR A 167 -6.81 -5.22 15.34
C TYR A 167 -6.58 -4.71 13.91
N LEU A 168 -7.19 -5.34 12.91
CA LEU A 168 -7.04 -4.96 11.50
C LEU A 168 -7.65 -3.59 11.21
N LEU A 169 -8.89 -3.38 11.63
CA LEU A 169 -9.62 -2.13 11.37
C LEU A 169 -9.16 -1.02 12.30
N GLY A 170 -9.09 -1.29 13.61
CA GLY A 170 -8.69 -0.31 14.61
C GLY A 170 -7.20 0.03 14.53
N GLY A 171 -6.34 -0.99 14.49
CA GLY A 171 -4.88 -0.80 14.35
C GLY A 171 -4.52 -0.19 13.00
N GLY A 172 -5.14 -0.66 11.91
CA GLY A 172 -4.95 -0.08 10.58
C GLY A 172 -5.41 1.38 10.48
N PHE A 173 -6.55 1.72 11.07
CA PHE A 173 -7.05 3.10 11.12
C PHE A 173 -6.17 4.01 11.98
N LEU A 174 -5.72 3.52 13.14
CA LEU A 174 -4.81 4.25 14.02
C LEU A 174 -3.49 4.54 13.30
N LEU A 175 -2.88 3.51 12.71
CA LEU A 175 -1.63 3.64 11.96
C LEU A 175 -1.80 4.61 10.78
N GLY A 176 -2.85 4.46 9.97
CA GLY A 176 -3.13 5.37 8.85
C GLY A 176 -3.31 6.83 9.30
N SER A 177 -4.01 7.05 10.42
CA SER A 177 -4.19 8.39 10.98
C SER A 177 -2.89 9.00 11.49
N LEU A 178 -2.04 8.22 12.16
CA LEU A 178 -0.71 8.65 12.60
C LEU A 178 0.20 8.98 11.42
N LEU A 179 0.12 8.20 10.34
CA LEU A 179 0.90 8.46 9.12
C LEU A 179 0.47 9.75 8.43
N LEU A 180 -0.83 10.09 8.44
CA LEU A 180 -1.35 11.33 7.84
C LEU A 180 -0.87 12.61 8.52
N ILE A 181 -0.42 12.55 9.77
CA ILE A 181 0.09 13.72 10.51
C ILE A 181 1.23 14.38 9.72
N GLY A 182 2.18 13.60 9.20
CA GLY A 182 3.33 14.13 8.44
C GLY A 182 2.91 14.89 7.17
N PRO A 183 2.21 14.25 6.21
CA PRO A 183 1.70 14.90 5.00
C PRO A 183 0.80 16.10 5.28
N ALA A 184 -0.07 16.04 6.30
CA ALA A 184 -0.95 17.13 6.67
C ALA A 184 -0.16 18.35 7.19
N LEU A 185 0.83 18.12 8.07
CA LEU A 185 1.72 19.18 8.56
C LEU A 185 2.59 19.77 7.44
N ALA A 186 3.13 18.93 6.55
CA ALA A 186 3.95 19.36 5.42
C ALA A 186 3.16 20.27 4.45
N ALA A 187 1.95 19.85 4.07
CA ALA A 187 1.06 20.66 3.23
C ALA A 187 0.67 21.99 3.89
N ARG A 188 0.32 21.95 5.18
CA ARG A 188 -0.04 23.15 5.95
C ARG A 188 1.12 24.12 6.13
N ALA A 189 2.34 23.63 6.26
CA ALA A 189 3.55 24.46 6.42
C ALA A 189 3.89 25.23 5.14
N LEU A 190 3.73 24.60 3.97
CA LEU A 190 4.11 25.18 2.68
C LEU A 190 3.03 26.10 2.08
N LYS A 191 1.75 25.84 2.32
CA LYS A 191 0.60 26.62 1.79
C LYS A 191 0.63 26.84 0.28
N THR A 192 1.25 25.92 -0.48
CA THR A 192 1.32 25.96 -1.95
C THR A 192 0.16 25.17 -2.53
N GLU A 193 -0.60 25.77 -3.45
CA GLU A 193 -1.86 25.21 -3.99
C GLU A 193 -1.71 23.77 -4.52
N HIS A 194 -0.64 23.49 -5.26
CA HIS A 194 -0.39 22.17 -5.87
C HIS A 194 0.26 21.14 -4.92
N LEU A 195 0.67 21.54 -3.71
CA LEU A 195 1.31 20.69 -2.72
C LEU A 195 0.35 20.36 -1.58
N SER A 196 -0.72 19.67 -1.95
CA SER A 196 -1.75 19.22 -1.01
C SER A 196 -1.28 18.04 -0.15
N TRP A 197 -2.03 17.73 0.91
CA TRP A 197 -1.76 16.56 1.75
C TRP A 197 -1.80 15.28 0.93
N GLN A 198 -2.69 15.16 -0.07
CA GLN A 198 -2.76 14.01 -0.96
C GLN A 198 -1.44 13.78 -1.69
N ARG A 199 -0.82 14.86 -2.17
CA ARG A 199 0.45 14.80 -2.90
C ARG A 199 1.59 14.32 -2.00
N PHE A 200 1.68 14.84 -0.78
CA PHE A 200 2.65 14.37 0.20
C PHE A 200 2.39 12.94 0.66
N THR A 201 1.12 12.53 0.77
CA THR A 201 0.78 11.13 1.05
C THR A 201 1.27 10.23 -0.08
N LEU A 202 1.05 10.60 -1.35
CA LEU A 202 1.56 9.84 -2.50
C LEU A 202 3.09 9.73 -2.53
N ALA A 203 3.83 10.64 -1.89
CA ALA A 203 5.27 10.50 -1.74
C ALA A 203 5.68 9.26 -0.92
N LEU A 204 4.77 8.70 -0.10
CA LEU A 204 4.99 7.47 0.68
C LEU A 204 4.80 6.18 -0.15
N THR A 205 4.46 6.29 -1.44
CA THR A 205 4.24 5.12 -2.32
C THR A 205 5.43 4.14 -2.36
N PRO A 206 6.71 4.58 -2.40
CA PRO A 206 7.84 3.65 -2.37
C PRO A 206 7.89 2.81 -1.09
N LEU A 207 7.56 3.42 0.05
CA LEU A 207 7.50 2.73 1.34
C LEU A 207 6.33 1.74 1.41
N ALA A 208 5.20 2.09 0.80
CA ALA A 208 4.07 1.18 0.66
C ALA A 208 4.40 -0.02 -0.23
N ALA A 209 5.11 0.21 -1.35
CA ALA A 209 5.60 -0.87 -2.22
C ALA A 209 6.53 -1.83 -1.45
N ALA A 210 7.49 -1.28 -0.71
CA ALA A 210 8.37 -2.07 0.15
C ALA A 210 7.57 -2.85 1.20
N SER A 211 6.63 -2.21 1.88
CA SER A 211 5.77 -2.84 2.90
C SER A 211 4.96 -4.00 2.34
N VAL A 212 4.37 -3.86 1.16
CA VAL A 212 3.60 -4.93 0.50
C VAL A 212 4.49 -6.11 0.14
N ILE A 213 5.67 -5.87 -0.43
CA ILE A 213 6.61 -6.96 -0.79
C ILE A 213 7.11 -7.68 0.48
N LEU A 214 7.45 -6.93 1.52
CA LEU A 214 7.88 -7.47 2.81
C LEU A 214 6.77 -8.31 3.45
N GLY A 215 5.54 -7.80 3.43
CA GLY A 215 4.34 -8.47 3.96
C GLY A 215 4.01 -9.76 3.24
N LEU A 216 3.80 -9.68 1.93
CA LEU A 216 3.38 -10.83 1.11
C LEU A 216 4.44 -11.94 1.05
N SER A 217 5.73 -11.61 1.20
CA SER A 217 6.79 -12.60 1.21
C SER A 217 6.88 -13.40 2.52
N MET A 218 6.21 -12.99 3.60
CA MET A 218 6.35 -13.67 4.90
C MET A 218 5.89 -15.13 4.87
N LEU A 219 4.73 -15.42 4.29
CA LEU A 219 4.23 -16.80 4.18
C LEU A 219 5.16 -17.65 3.31
N THR A 220 5.59 -17.12 2.18
CA THR A 220 6.54 -17.81 1.30
C THR A 220 7.83 -18.15 2.04
N VAL A 221 8.37 -17.20 2.81
CA VAL A 221 9.56 -17.44 3.64
C VAL A 221 9.30 -18.54 4.67
N THR A 222 8.14 -18.55 5.34
CA THR A 222 7.79 -19.59 6.31
C THR A 222 7.77 -20.97 5.67
N HIS A 223 7.16 -21.10 4.49
CA HIS A 223 7.16 -22.37 3.73
C HIS A 223 8.57 -22.79 3.30
N LEU A 224 9.39 -21.86 2.79
CA LEU A 224 10.78 -22.19 2.40
C LEU A 224 11.63 -22.63 3.60
N LYS A 225 11.41 -22.05 4.79
CA LYS A 225 12.08 -22.48 6.02
C LYS A 225 11.62 -23.87 6.46
N ALA A 226 10.34 -24.20 6.30
CA ALA A 226 9.81 -25.54 6.59
C ALA A 226 10.47 -26.61 5.70
N GLU A 227 10.78 -26.27 4.45
CA GLU A 227 11.57 -27.10 3.51
C GLU A 227 13.09 -27.05 3.76
N HIS A 228 13.53 -26.53 4.91
CA HIS A 228 14.93 -26.44 5.34
C HIS A 228 15.87 -25.67 4.38
N LEU A 229 15.34 -24.74 3.58
CA LEU A 229 16.17 -23.88 2.74
C LEU A 229 16.89 -22.82 3.57
N TRP A 230 18.18 -22.63 3.29
CA TRP A 230 19.00 -21.64 3.98
C TRP A 230 18.68 -20.22 3.52
N LEU A 231 18.22 -19.38 4.45
CA LEU A 231 17.78 -18.00 4.20
C LEU A 231 18.59 -16.97 5.01
N GLY A 232 19.90 -17.17 5.17
CA GLY A 232 20.76 -16.23 5.91
C GLY A 232 20.87 -14.84 5.26
N TRP A 233 20.56 -14.72 3.98
CA TRP A 233 20.51 -13.45 3.24
C TRP A 233 19.24 -12.63 3.49
N LEU A 234 18.18 -13.26 4.04
CA LEU A 234 16.86 -12.65 4.14
C LEU A 234 16.81 -11.39 5.02
N PRO A 235 17.46 -11.33 6.21
CA PRO A 235 17.48 -10.11 7.00
C PRO A 235 18.07 -8.91 6.24
N TRP A 236 19.16 -9.13 5.49
CA TRP A 236 19.79 -8.11 4.66
C TRP A 236 18.88 -7.62 3.54
N PHE A 237 18.18 -8.55 2.87
CA PHE A 237 17.19 -8.20 1.86
C PHE A 237 16.04 -7.37 2.43
N ARG A 238 15.52 -7.74 3.62
CA ARG A 238 14.46 -7.00 4.31
C ARG A 238 14.90 -5.57 4.66
N ILE A 239 16.11 -5.42 5.23
CA ILE A 239 16.69 -4.11 5.57
C ILE A 239 16.90 -3.28 4.31
N GLY A 240 17.49 -3.87 3.26
CA GLY A 240 17.74 -3.19 1.98
C GLY A 240 16.46 -2.67 1.35
N LEU A 241 15.41 -3.50 1.31
CA LEU A 241 14.12 -3.13 0.74
C LEU A 241 13.39 -2.05 1.55
N LEU A 242 13.39 -2.18 2.88
CA LEU A 242 12.82 -1.16 3.77
C LEU A 242 13.57 0.17 3.63
N THR A 243 14.90 0.12 3.61
CA THR A 243 15.76 1.31 3.43
C THR A 243 15.50 1.97 2.09
N ALA A 244 15.38 1.20 1.00
CA ALA A 244 15.05 1.72 -0.32
C ALA A 244 13.66 2.39 -0.35
N GLY A 245 12.67 1.80 0.32
CA GLY A 245 11.33 2.39 0.47
C GLY A 245 11.35 3.70 1.27
N CYS A 246 12.09 3.75 2.37
CA CYS A 246 12.28 4.95 3.19
C CYS A 246 12.99 6.05 2.41
N LEU A 247 14.14 5.76 1.81
CA LEU A 247 14.92 6.72 1.03
C LEU A 247 14.15 7.23 -0.19
N GLY A 248 13.46 6.35 -0.92
CA GLY A 248 12.62 6.74 -2.05
C GLY A 248 11.49 7.69 -1.65
N SER A 249 10.87 7.44 -0.49
CA SER A 249 9.78 8.30 0.01
C SER A 249 10.28 9.66 0.49
N LEU A 250 11.41 9.69 1.20
CA LEU A 250 12.06 10.93 1.63
C LEU A 250 12.59 11.74 0.44
N TRP A 251 13.15 11.06 -0.56
CA TRP A 251 13.59 11.69 -1.81
C TRP A 251 12.41 12.36 -2.53
N LEU A 252 11.26 11.68 -2.63
CA LEU A 252 10.07 12.26 -3.23
C LEU A 252 9.55 13.47 -2.45
N ALA A 253 9.47 13.35 -1.13
CA ALA A 253 9.09 14.46 -0.26
C ALA A 253 10.04 15.66 -0.44
N PHE A 254 11.35 15.41 -0.49
CA PHE A 254 12.36 16.43 -0.73
C PHE A 254 12.20 17.12 -2.09
N GLN A 255 11.99 16.35 -3.16
CA GLN A 255 11.74 16.89 -4.50
C GLN A 255 10.47 17.75 -4.57
N LEU A 256 9.40 17.34 -3.88
CA LEU A 256 8.16 18.13 -3.77
C LEU A 256 8.39 19.43 -2.99
N VAL A 257 9.13 19.37 -1.88
CA VAL A 257 9.50 20.54 -1.08
C VAL A 257 10.38 21.53 -1.86
N LEU A 258 11.35 21.04 -2.63
CA LEU A 258 12.23 21.88 -3.45
C LEU A 258 11.44 22.69 -4.49
N ARG A 259 10.44 22.05 -5.12
CA ARG A 259 9.53 22.66 -6.11
C ARG A 259 8.49 23.60 -5.50
N SER A 260 8.45 23.74 -4.17
CA SER A 260 7.57 24.69 -3.48
C SER A 260 8.05 26.14 -3.63
N THR A 261 7.11 27.08 -3.66
CA THR A 261 7.34 28.53 -3.61
C THR A 261 7.47 29.08 -2.17
N GLY A 262 7.35 28.21 -1.15
CA GLY A 262 7.45 28.61 0.26
C GLY A 262 8.86 29.06 0.69
N LYS A 263 8.94 29.75 1.84
CA LYS A 263 10.21 30.20 2.45
C LYS A 263 11.08 29.02 2.90
N ASN A 264 12.40 29.21 2.99
CA ASN A 264 13.33 28.15 3.41
C ASN A 264 12.96 27.50 4.76
N ALA A 265 12.50 28.28 5.74
CA ALA A 265 12.03 27.74 7.02
C ALA A 265 10.79 26.84 6.89
N GLN A 266 9.86 27.19 5.99
CA GLN A 266 8.68 26.37 5.71
C GLN A 266 9.07 25.07 5.00
N LYS A 267 10.04 25.14 4.08
CA LYS A 267 10.61 23.97 3.39
C LYS A 267 11.25 23.01 4.39
N TRP A 268 12.06 23.52 5.32
CA TRP A 268 12.66 22.71 6.40
C TRP A 268 11.60 22.05 7.28
N ASN A 269 10.60 22.81 7.74
CA ASN A 269 9.52 22.26 8.57
C ASN A 269 8.74 21.16 7.84
N ALA A 270 8.43 21.34 6.55
CA ALA A 270 7.75 20.33 5.76
C ALA A 270 8.60 19.07 5.53
N GLY A 271 9.92 19.24 5.28
CA GLY A 271 10.85 18.12 5.18
C GLY A 271 10.93 17.30 6.48
N ILE A 272 11.06 17.98 7.62
CA ILE A 272 11.09 17.34 8.95
C ILE A 272 9.77 16.62 9.24
N ALA A 273 8.63 17.23 8.91
CA ALA A 273 7.33 16.59 9.09
C ALA A 273 7.19 15.27 8.31
N MET A 274 7.85 15.13 7.15
CA MET A 274 7.85 13.91 6.36
C MET A 274 8.77 12.81 6.91
N LEU A 275 9.68 13.11 7.85
CA LEU A 275 10.44 12.08 8.57
C LEU A 275 9.54 11.26 9.50
N TRP A 276 8.47 11.86 10.04
CA TRP A 276 7.54 11.18 10.95
C TRP A 276 6.91 9.90 10.36
N PRO A 277 6.19 9.95 9.23
CA PRO A 277 5.54 8.75 8.69
C PRO A 277 6.56 7.68 8.23
N VAL A 278 7.72 8.10 7.73
CA VAL A 278 8.78 7.19 7.32
C VAL A 278 9.40 6.49 8.53
N GLY A 279 9.71 7.25 9.58
CA GLY A 279 10.22 6.71 10.83
C GLY A 279 9.23 5.75 11.50
N LEU A 280 7.94 6.13 11.54
CA LEU A 280 6.88 5.28 12.10
C LEU A 280 6.81 3.91 11.41
N MET A 281 6.76 3.88 10.08
CA MET A 281 6.73 2.62 9.33
C MET A 281 8.02 1.82 9.47
N ALA A 282 9.18 2.49 9.50
CA ALA A 282 10.44 1.82 9.75
C ALA A 282 10.44 1.13 11.11
N THR A 283 9.97 1.82 12.16
CA THR A 283 9.82 1.25 13.52
C THR A 283 8.87 0.06 13.53
N VAL A 284 7.69 0.18 12.89
CA VAL A 284 6.71 -0.92 12.81
C VAL A 284 7.34 -2.16 12.19
N TRP A 285 8.00 -2.03 11.03
CA TRP A 285 8.65 -3.17 10.39
C TRP A 285 9.86 -3.69 11.15
N THR A 286 10.60 -2.83 11.86
CA THR A 286 11.68 -3.26 12.73
C THR A 286 11.17 -4.11 13.88
N LEU A 287 10.04 -3.73 14.50
CA LEU A 287 9.40 -4.53 15.55
C LEU A 287 9.04 -5.91 15.01
N VAL A 288 8.35 -5.97 13.87
CA VAL A 288 7.88 -7.23 13.25
C VAL A 288 9.01 -8.19 12.89
N PHE A 289 10.17 -7.69 12.44
CA PHE A 289 11.22 -8.57 11.91
C PHE A 289 12.36 -8.87 12.88
N PHE A 290 12.60 -8.02 13.88
CA PHE A 290 13.79 -8.10 14.72
C PHE A 290 13.50 -8.11 16.22
N VAL A 291 12.25 -7.87 16.63
CA VAL A 291 11.87 -7.81 18.06
C VAL A 291 10.79 -8.84 18.40
N TRP A 292 9.78 -8.98 17.54
CA TRP A 292 8.69 -9.94 17.69
C TRP A 292 9.06 -11.33 17.16
#